data_AF-A0A2D6SKZ4-F1
#
_entry.id   AF-A0A2D6SKZ4-F1
#
_cell.length_a   1.000
_cell.length_b   1.000
_cell.length_c   1.000
_cell.angle_alpha   90.00
_cell.angle_beta   90.00
_cell.angle_gamma   90.00
#
_symmetry.space_group_name_H-M   'P 1'
#
loop_
_entity.id
_entity.type
_entity.pdbx_description
1 polymer ?
#
loop_
_entity_poly.entity_id
_entity_poly.type
_entity_poly.pdbx_seq_one_letter_code
_entity_poly.pdbx_strand_id
1 'polypeptide(L)'
;MSAPEYGDYEVLDNFQKHSYPWGIMVNTDGNRFVDEGEDLRNHTYVKFGREIMKQPNRTAIQIFDQKTIPLLRDEYRIRQVTKVSGNTIAELAQELEINASALTKTIDEFNAACKPGKFNPSILDGVATTGLNPNKTNWALPIDEPPFEAFITTTGVTFTFGGLKVDDKGSVLDNNDRSISGLFAAGELVGGLFYENYPGGSGLMAGAVYGKIAGENAASHAVGNS
;
A
#
# COMPACT_ATOMS: atom_id res chain seq x y z
N MET A 1 17.05 -10.11 -3.83
CA MET A 1 16.35 -8.81 -3.98
C MET A 1 16.05 -8.64 -5.46
N SER A 2 14.78 -8.78 -5.87
CA SER A 2 14.38 -8.92 -7.29
C SER A 2 13.78 -7.64 -7.90
N ALA A 3 13.85 -6.52 -7.18
CA ALA A 3 13.39 -5.24 -7.69
C ALA A 3 14.51 -4.57 -8.52
N PRO A 4 14.18 -4.00 -9.69
CA PRO A 4 15.16 -3.25 -10.49
C PRO A 4 15.63 -2.00 -9.73
N GLU A 5 16.85 -1.54 -10.02
CA GLU A 5 17.48 -0.39 -9.34
C GLU A 5 16.79 0.95 -9.66
N TYR A 6 16.10 1.01 -10.80
CA TYR A 6 15.34 2.17 -11.27
C TYR A 6 14.01 1.73 -11.88
N GLY A 7 13.12 2.68 -12.14
CA GLY A 7 11.81 2.41 -12.73
C GLY A 7 11.91 1.81 -14.14
N ASP A 8 11.09 0.79 -14.42
CA ASP A 8 11.02 0.15 -15.73
C ASP A 8 9.93 0.81 -16.58
N TYR A 9 10.32 1.42 -17.70
CA TYR A 9 9.40 2.12 -18.62
C TYR A 9 8.46 1.19 -19.40
N GLU A 10 8.73 -0.13 -19.42
CA GLU A 10 7.83 -1.11 -20.04
C GLU A 10 6.76 -1.61 -19.06
N VAL A 11 7.15 -1.84 -17.80
CA VAL A 11 6.24 -2.39 -16.77
C VAL A 11 5.44 -1.29 -16.06
N LEU A 12 5.99 -0.08 -15.96
CA LEU A 12 5.34 1.10 -15.37
C LEU A 12 4.84 0.84 -13.93
N ASP A 13 3.58 1.14 -13.64
CA ASP A 13 2.96 1.06 -12.32
C ASP A 13 2.56 -0.37 -11.90
N ASN A 14 2.76 -1.38 -12.76
CA ASN A 14 2.35 -2.75 -12.51
C ASN A 14 3.16 -3.49 -11.43
N PHE A 15 4.22 -2.88 -10.87
CA PHE A 15 4.94 -3.46 -9.74
C PHE A 15 4.14 -3.45 -8.43
N GLN A 16 3.10 -2.62 -8.34
CA GLN A 16 2.28 -2.48 -7.14
C GLN A 16 1.60 -3.81 -6.74
N LYS A 17 1.47 -4.06 -5.43
CA LYS A 17 0.86 -5.28 -4.87
C LYS A 17 -0.14 -4.91 -3.79
N HIS A 18 -1.32 -4.47 -4.23
CA HIS A 18 -2.36 -3.90 -3.38
C HIS A 18 -3.58 -4.80 -3.13
N SER A 19 -3.50 -6.08 -3.47
CA SER A 19 -4.55 -7.08 -3.18
C SER A 19 -4.38 -7.74 -1.80
N TYR A 20 -3.45 -7.26 -0.96
CA TYR A 20 -3.26 -7.75 0.41
C TYR A 20 -4.53 -7.84 1.28
N PRO A 21 -5.64 -7.07 1.07
CA PRO A 21 -6.85 -7.27 1.86
C PRO A 21 -7.46 -8.66 1.69
N TRP A 22 -7.22 -9.34 0.57
CA TRP A 22 -7.76 -10.67 0.26
C TRP A 22 -6.95 -11.82 0.82
N GLY A 23 -5.85 -11.54 1.52
CA GLY A 23 -5.00 -12.55 2.12
C GLY A 23 -4.49 -12.10 3.48
N ILE A 24 -3.30 -12.60 3.82
CA ILE A 24 -2.55 -12.16 5.00
C ILE A 24 -1.15 -11.69 4.61
N MET A 25 -0.53 -10.90 5.48
CA MET A 25 0.85 -10.45 5.38
C MET A 25 1.65 -10.95 6.57
N VAL A 26 2.73 -11.68 6.27
CA VAL A 26 3.69 -12.13 7.27
C VAL A 26 5.06 -11.49 7.01
N ASN A 27 5.84 -11.29 8.06
CA ASN A 27 7.25 -10.91 7.93
C ASN A 27 8.14 -12.13 7.66
N THR A 28 9.45 -11.93 7.51
CA THR A 28 10.39 -13.04 7.23
C THR A 28 10.56 -14.02 8.40
N ASP A 29 10.09 -13.66 9.60
CA ASP A 29 10.05 -14.57 10.74
C ASP A 29 8.78 -15.44 10.75
N GLY A 30 7.89 -15.28 9.76
CA GLY A 30 6.64 -16.02 9.61
C GLY A 30 5.48 -15.49 10.46
N ASN A 31 5.58 -14.26 11.01
CA ASN A 31 4.56 -13.69 11.89
C ASN A 31 3.75 -12.58 11.18
N ARG A 32 2.45 -12.52 11.47
CA ARG A 32 1.61 -11.38 11.08
C ARG A 32 1.96 -10.14 11.90
N PHE A 33 1.79 -8.96 11.30
CA PHE A 33 2.18 -7.69 11.92
C PHE A 33 1.23 -6.51 11.65
N VAL A 34 0.20 -6.67 10.80
CA VAL A 34 -0.83 -5.66 10.52
C VAL A 34 -2.21 -6.31 10.39
N ASP A 35 -3.27 -5.53 10.59
CA ASP A 35 -4.64 -5.91 10.22
C ASP A 35 -4.85 -5.63 8.74
N GLU A 36 -4.65 -6.64 7.89
CA GLU A 36 -4.78 -6.50 6.43
C GLU A 36 -6.21 -6.18 5.99
N GLY A 37 -7.20 -6.33 6.88
CA GLY A 37 -8.60 -6.03 6.65
C GLY A 37 -9.08 -4.70 7.24
N GLU A 38 -8.20 -3.86 7.80
CA GLU A 38 -8.58 -2.61 8.48
C GLU A 38 -9.43 -1.67 7.61
N ASP A 39 -9.05 -1.54 6.33
CA ASP A 39 -9.75 -0.73 5.34
C ASP A 39 -9.33 -1.16 3.92
N LEU A 40 -9.97 -0.59 2.90
CA LEU A 40 -9.58 -0.74 1.51
C LEU A 40 -8.15 -0.22 1.27
N ARG A 41 -7.51 -0.80 0.25
CA ARG A 41 -6.11 -0.50 -0.09
C ARG A 41 -5.76 0.97 -0.19
N ASN A 42 -6.70 1.83 -0.63
CA ASN A 42 -6.49 3.25 -0.85
C ASN A 42 -6.32 4.04 0.47
N HIS A 43 -6.70 3.45 1.60
CA HIS A 43 -6.58 4.07 2.92
C HIS A 43 -5.44 3.46 3.75
N THR A 44 -4.92 2.29 3.35
CA THR A 44 -3.98 1.52 4.18
C THR A 44 -2.57 1.38 3.59
N TYR A 45 -2.37 1.47 2.27
CA TYR A 45 -1.07 1.16 1.65
C TYR A 45 0.11 1.98 2.18
N VAL A 46 -0.08 3.27 2.49
CA VAL A 46 0.97 4.12 3.06
C VAL A 46 1.31 3.68 4.48
N LYS A 47 0.28 3.42 5.29
CA LYS A 47 0.42 2.92 6.66
C LYS A 47 1.15 1.59 6.65
N PHE A 48 0.74 0.67 5.79
CA PHE A 48 1.36 -0.66 5.70
C PHE A 48 2.77 -0.59 5.15
N GLY A 49 3.06 0.29 4.17
CA GLY A 49 4.43 0.57 3.77
C GLY A 49 5.31 0.97 4.96
N ARG A 50 4.82 1.88 5.81
CA ARG A 50 5.53 2.25 7.05
C ARG A 50 5.75 1.06 7.99
N GLU A 51 4.76 0.20 8.17
CA GLU A 51 4.90 -1.00 9.03
C GLU A 51 5.84 -2.06 8.43
N ILE A 52 5.83 -2.25 7.10
CA ILE A 52 6.76 -3.13 6.38
C ILE A 52 8.21 -2.67 6.59
N MET A 53 8.46 -1.37 6.58
CA MET A 53 9.80 -0.81 6.82
C MET A 53 10.35 -1.08 8.23
N LYS A 54 9.49 -1.43 9.20
CA LYS A 54 9.88 -1.82 10.56
C LYS A 54 10.15 -3.32 10.68
N GLN A 55 9.77 -4.13 9.68
CA GLN A 55 9.95 -5.58 9.71
C GLN A 55 11.40 -5.97 9.37
N PRO A 56 11.84 -7.17 9.77
CA PRO A 56 13.15 -7.69 9.37
C PRO A 56 13.31 -7.66 7.85
N ASN A 57 14.49 -7.25 7.39
CA ASN A 57 14.81 -7.06 5.96
C ASN A 57 13.86 -6.10 5.21
N ARG A 58 13.04 -5.31 5.92
CA ARG A 58 12.04 -4.39 5.33
C ARG A 58 11.12 -5.10 4.34
N THR A 59 10.79 -6.35 4.62
CA THR A 59 10.11 -7.25 3.70
C THR A 59 8.82 -7.78 4.33
N ALA A 60 7.79 -7.87 3.50
CA ALA A 60 6.56 -8.57 3.83
C ALA A 60 6.21 -9.56 2.73
N ILE A 61 5.62 -10.68 3.13
CA ILE A 61 5.22 -11.77 2.26
C ILE A 61 3.69 -11.80 2.31
N GLN A 62 3.05 -11.51 1.18
CA GLN A 62 1.60 -11.61 1.04
C GLN A 62 1.24 -13.04 0.64
N ILE A 63 0.35 -13.69 1.38
CA ILE A 63 -0.05 -15.09 1.15
C ILE A 63 -1.53 -15.15 0.81
N PHE A 64 -1.83 -15.88 -0.26
CA PHE A 64 -3.18 -16.10 -0.79
C PHE A 64 -3.40 -17.58 -1.11
N ASP A 65 -4.67 -17.94 -1.26
CA ASP A 65 -5.08 -19.29 -1.64
C ASP A 65 -6.14 -19.25 -2.76
N GLN A 66 -6.61 -20.42 -3.19
CA GLN A 66 -7.47 -20.51 -4.38
C GLN A 66 -8.80 -19.76 -4.25
N LYS A 67 -9.28 -19.50 -3.04
CA LYS A 67 -10.52 -18.72 -2.82
C LYS A 67 -10.36 -17.26 -3.27
N THR A 68 -9.15 -16.71 -3.16
CA THR A 68 -8.90 -15.27 -3.35
C THR A 68 -7.96 -14.95 -4.50
N ILE A 69 -7.18 -15.91 -4.99
CA ILE A 69 -6.32 -15.76 -6.17
C ILE A 69 -7.06 -15.21 -7.41
N PRO A 70 -8.29 -15.65 -7.73
CA PRO A 70 -9.05 -15.08 -8.84
C PRO A 70 -9.41 -13.59 -8.66
N LEU A 71 -9.42 -13.09 -7.42
CA LEU A 71 -9.75 -11.69 -7.08
C LEU A 71 -8.52 -10.77 -7.10
N LEU A 72 -7.32 -11.33 -7.22
CA LEU A 72 -6.09 -10.52 -7.28
C LEU A 72 -6.10 -9.67 -8.55
N ARG A 73 -5.53 -8.47 -8.46
CA ARG A 73 -5.44 -7.57 -9.61
C ARG A 73 -4.33 -8.03 -10.57
N ASP A 74 -4.35 -7.53 -11.81
CA ASP A 74 -3.46 -8.01 -12.88
C ASP A 74 -1.97 -7.74 -12.61
N GLU A 75 -1.64 -6.81 -11.72
CA GLU A 75 -0.29 -6.55 -11.25
C GLU A 75 0.35 -7.79 -10.59
N TYR A 76 -0.44 -8.75 -10.10
CA TYR A 76 0.04 -10.04 -9.57
C TYR A 76 0.37 -11.07 -10.66
N ARG A 77 0.02 -10.79 -11.91
CA ARG A 77 0.14 -11.72 -13.05
C ARG A 77 1.23 -11.32 -14.05
N ILE A 78 1.96 -10.23 -13.79
CA ILE A 78 3.07 -9.81 -14.64
C ILE A 78 4.23 -10.81 -14.57
N ARG A 79 4.99 -10.90 -15.65
CA ARG A 79 6.11 -11.84 -15.77
C ARG A 79 7.23 -11.57 -14.76
N GLN A 80 7.39 -10.32 -14.35
CA GLN A 80 8.41 -9.82 -13.43
C GLN A 80 8.03 -10.05 -11.95
N VAL A 81 6.86 -10.62 -11.67
CA VAL A 81 6.43 -10.85 -10.28
C VAL A 81 7.33 -11.91 -9.64
N THR A 82 7.85 -11.60 -8.45
CA THR A 82 8.52 -12.60 -7.61
C THR A 82 7.45 -13.29 -6.78
N LYS A 83 7.04 -14.48 -7.21
CA LYS A 83 6.09 -15.32 -6.50
C LYS A 83 6.63 -16.73 -6.31
N VAL A 84 6.18 -17.38 -5.25
CA VAL A 84 6.36 -18.82 -5.03
C VAL A 84 5.00 -19.46 -4.84
N SER A 85 4.90 -20.74 -5.18
CA SER A 85 3.68 -21.52 -5.07
C SER A 85 3.98 -22.85 -4.40
N GLY A 86 3.06 -23.33 -3.56
CA GLY A 86 3.21 -24.62 -2.89
C GLY A 86 1.85 -25.27 -2.65
N ASN A 87 1.80 -26.60 -2.65
CA ASN A 87 0.57 -27.34 -2.29
C ASN A 87 0.40 -27.44 -0.78
N THR A 88 1.44 -27.12 -0.01
CA THR A 88 1.40 -27.05 1.45
C THR A 88 2.09 -25.79 1.96
N ILE A 89 1.75 -25.35 3.18
CA ILE A 89 2.43 -24.22 3.84
C ILE A 89 3.92 -24.51 4.10
N ALA A 90 4.27 -25.78 4.33
CA ALA A 90 5.66 -26.20 4.51
C ALA A 90 6.48 -26.05 3.23
N GLU A 91 5.94 -26.47 2.08
CA GLU A 91 6.56 -26.23 0.76
C GLU A 91 6.72 -24.73 0.50
N LEU A 92 5.67 -23.95 0.79
CA LEU A 92 5.71 -22.50 0.62
C LEU A 92 6.81 -21.85 1.47
N ALA A 93 6.94 -22.23 2.75
CA ALA A 93 7.98 -21.72 3.63
C ALA A 93 9.40 -22.10 3.19
N GLN A 94 9.57 -23.32 2.65
CA GLN A 94 10.85 -23.79 2.14
C GLN A 94 11.29 -22.95 0.92
N GLU A 95 10.40 -22.72 -0.05
CA GLU A 95 10.68 -21.89 -1.22
C GLU A 95 10.92 -20.42 -0.86
N LEU A 96 10.29 -19.92 0.20
CA LEU A 96 10.51 -18.58 0.75
C LEU A 96 11.81 -18.47 1.57
N GLU A 97 12.46 -19.58 1.89
CA GLU A 97 13.62 -19.65 2.80
C GLU A 97 13.32 -19.07 4.20
N ILE A 98 12.10 -19.25 4.71
CA ILE A 98 11.70 -18.80 6.06
C ILE A 98 11.36 -19.98 6.99
N ASN A 99 11.16 -19.70 8.27
CA ASN A 99 10.87 -20.73 9.28
C ASN A 99 9.50 -21.37 9.03
N ALA A 100 9.49 -22.60 8.51
CA ALA A 100 8.29 -23.37 8.23
C ALA A 100 7.41 -23.60 9.46
N SER A 101 8.00 -23.86 10.63
CA SER A 101 7.22 -24.08 11.85
C SER A 101 6.52 -22.80 12.32
N ALA A 102 7.19 -21.65 12.21
CA ALA A 102 6.59 -20.37 12.55
C ALA A 102 5.47 -19.98 11.59
N LEU A 103 5.69 -20.16 10.27
CA LEU A 103 4.67 -19.85 9.27
C LEU A 103 3.43 -20.75 9.42
N THR A 104 3.62 -22.07 9.53
CA THR A 104 2.52 -23.01 9.72
C THR A 104 1.72 -22.67 10.98
N LYS A 105 2.40 -22.38 12.10
CA LYS A 105 1.73 -21.94 13.32
C LYS A 105 0.87 -20.69 13.09
N THR A 106 1.40 -19.67 12.41
CA THR A 106 0.66 -18.44 12.12
C THR A 106 -0.57 -18.69 11.25
N ILE A 107 -0.47 -19.55 10.24
CA ILE A 107 -1.60 -19.93 9.39
C ILE A 107 -2.65 -20.72 10.18
N ASP A 108 -2.21 -21.69 10.99
CA ASP A 108 -3.12 -22.49 11.82
C ASP A 108 -3.88 -21.62 12.84
N GLU A 109 -3.17 -20.71 13.51
CA GLU A 109 -3.78 -19.75 14.45
C GLU A 109 -4.76 -18.81 13.74
N PHE A 110 -4.40 -18.32 12.55
CA PHE A 110 -5.27 -17.47 11.75
C PHE A 110 -6.54 -18.20 11.31
N ASN A 111 -6.39 -19.40 10.75
CA ASN A 111 -7.50 -20.24 10.29
C ASN A 111 -8.45 -20.61 11.44
N ALA A 112 -7.90 -20.94 12.62
CA ALA A 112 -8.68 -21.25 13.81
C ALA A 112 -9.45 -20.02 14.35
N ALA A 113 -8.94 -18.81 14.12
CA ALA A 113 -9.56 -17.57 14.55
C ALA A 113 -10.60 -17.02 13.55
N CYS A 114 -10.65 -17.53 12.32
CA CYS A 114 -11.66 -17.17 11.32
C CYS A 114 -13.07 -17.61 11.75
N LYS A 115 -14.04 -16.71 11.58
CA LYS A 115 -15.45 -16.98 11.86
C LYS A 115 -16.26 -17.13 10.58
N PRO A 116 -17.32 -17.96 10.58
CA PRO A 116 -18.28 -17.98 9.49
C PRO A 116 -18.86 -16.58 9.24
N GLY A 117 -18.94 -16.17 7.99
CA GLY A 117 -19.45 -14.88 7.59
C GLY A 117 -19.71 -14.82 6.09
N LYS A 118 -20.48 -13.83 5.65
CA LYS A 118 -20.76 -13.63 4.22
C LYS A 118 -19.68 -12.75 3.62
N PHE A 119 -18.66 -13.39 3.05
CA PHE A 119 -17.59 -12.70 2.33
C PHE A 119 -18.15 -11.81 1.21
N ASN A 120 -17.73 -10.54 1.20
CA ASN A 120 -18.03 -9.62 0.11
C ASN A 120 -16.84 -8.68 -0.12
N PRO A 121 -16.07 -8.85 -1.21
CA PRO A 121 -14.87 -8.06 -1.46
C PRO A 121 -15.20 -6.61 -1.86
N SER A 122 -16.46 -6.28 -2.13
CA SER A 122 -16.87 -4.94 -2.58
C SER A 122 -17.20 -3.97 -1.43
N ILE A 123 -17.24 -4.45 -0.17
CA ILE A 123 -17.55 -3.64 1.02
C ILE A 123 -16.70 -4.09 2.20
N LEU A 124 -16.62 -3.26 3.24
CA LEU A 124 -16.16 -3.70 4.57
C LEU A 124 -17.20 -4.67 5.15
N ASP A 125 -16.96 -5.97 4.98
CA ASP A 125 -17.96 -7.02 5.22
C ASP A 125 -18.06 -7.47 6.69
N GLY A 126 -17.14 -7.01 7.55
CA GLY A 126 -17.07 -7.38 8.96
C GLY A 126 -16.76 -8.85 9.20
N VAL A 127 -16.38 -9.62 8.19
CA VAL A 127 -15.92 -11.00 8.35
C VAL A 127 -14.53 -10.95 8.99
N ALA A 128 -14.50 -11.13 10.31
CA ALA A 128 -13.31 -10.87 11.12
C ALA A 128 -12.76 -12.13 11.81
N THR A 129 -11.46 -12.08 12.15
CA THR A 129 -10.88 -13.02 13.12
C THR A 129 -11.05 -12.51 14.55
N THR A 130 -10.99 -13.41 15.53
CA THR A 130 -10.94 -13.02 16.96
C THR A 130 -9.91 -13.81 17.75
N GLY A 131 -9.24 -13.14 18.68
CA GLY A 131 -8.24 -13.75 19.57
C GLY A 131 -6.81 -13.69 19.03
N LEU A 132 -6.57 -12.98 17.92
CA LEU A 132 -5.25 -12.72 17.37
C LEU A 132 -4.75 -11.32 17.75
N ASN A 133 -3.44 -11.14 17.64
CA ASN A 133 -2.79 -9.84 17.73
C ASN A 133 -1.87 -9.63 16.50
N PRO A 134 -2.29 -8.88 15.47
CA PRO A 134 -3.59 -8.21 15.33
C PRO A 134 -4.71 -9.16 14.84
N ASN A 135 -5.96 -8.86 15.16
CA ASN A 135 -7.11 -9.43 14.44
C ASN A 135 -7.17 -8.88 13.01
N LYS A 136 -7.84 -9.62 12.11
CA LYS A 136 -8.23 -9.13 10.79
C LYS A 136 -9.69 -8.69 10.86
N THR A 137 -9.99 -7.43 10.56
CA THR A 137 -11.33 -6.86 10.82
C THR A 137 -12.35 -7.09 9.71
N ASN A 138 -11.91 -7.32 8.47
CA ASN A 138 -12.77 -7.62 7.32
C ASN A 138 -12.14 -8.71 6.46
N TRP A 139 -12.95 -9.41 5.66
CA TRP A 139 -12.51 -10.37 4.65
C TRP A 139 -11.65 -11.54 5.17
N ALA A 140 -11.84 -11.93 6.43
CA ALA A 140 -11.10 -13.02 7.05
C ALA A 140 -11.59 -14.40 6.58
N LEU A 141 -11.04 -14.87 5.46
CA LEU A 141 -11.20 -16.25 5.00
C LEU A 141 -10.04 -17.12 5.48
N PRO A 142 -10.28 -18.37 5.93
CA PRO A 142 -9.21 -19.34 6.17
C PRO A 142 -8.32 -19.51 4.94
N ILE A 143 -7.02 -19.69 5.14
CA ILE A 143 -6.02 -20.00 4.12
C ILE A 143 -5.82 -21.53 4.14
N ASP A 144 -6.67 -22.26 3.41
CA ASP A 144 -6.77 -23.72 3.49
C ASP A 144 -7.05 -24.42 2.15
N GLU A 145 -7.16 -23.68 1.03
CA GLU A 145 -7.37 -24.25 -0.30
C GLU A 145 -6.11 -24.14 -1.19
N PRO A 146 -5.29 -25.21 -1.32
CA PRO A 146 -4.09 -25.19 -2.14
C PRO A 146 -4.40 -25.19 -3.66
N PRO A 147 -3.44 -24.81 -4.52
CA PRO A 147 -2.10 -24.35 -4.17
C PRO A 147 -2.10 -22.93 -3.57
N PHE A 148 -1.24 -22.72 -2.59
CA PHE A 148 -1.00 -21.42 -1.97
C PHE A 148 -0.03 -20.61 -2.83
N GLU A 149 -0.23 -19.29 -2.92
CA GLU A 149 0.70 -18.37 -3.58
C GLU A 149 1.20 -17.33 -2.59
N ALA A 150 2.52 -17.13 -2.58
CA ALA A 150 3.16 -16.09 -1.80
C ALA A 150 3.90 -15.09 -2.70
N PHE A 151 3.75 -13.81 -2.37
CA PHE A 151 4.36 -12.70 -3.10
C PHE A 151 5.26 -11.91 -2.16
N ILE A 152 6.54 -11.80 -2.53
CA ILE A 152 7.52 -11.05 -1.74
C ILE A 152 7.39 -9.58 -2.09
N THR A 153 7.21 -8.74 -1.08
CA THR A 153 6.95 -7.31 -1.23
C THR A 153 7.81 -6.48 -0.28
N THR A 154 8.08 -5.25 -0.69
CA THR A 154 8.71 -4.22 0.13
C THR A 154 8.07 -2.86 -0.16
N THR A 155 8.46 -1.83 0.57
CA THR A 155 7.89 -0.49 0.42
C THR A 155 8.59 0.26 -0.70
N GLY A 156 7.81 0.68 -1.69
CA GLY A 156 8.23 1.69 -2.66
C GLY A 156 7.87 3.08 -2.16
N VAL A 157 8.78 4.05 -2.31
CA VAL A 157 8.48 5.46 -2.06
C VAL A 157 7.64 5.97 -3.23
N THR A 158 6.40 6.40 -2.96
CA THR A 158 5.50 6.92 -4.00
C THR A 158 5.73 8.41 -4.25
N PHE A 159 5.69 9.24 -3.19
CA PHE A 159 5.92 10.68 -3.24
C PHE A 159 6.14 11.25 -1.83
N THR A 160 6.55 12.51 -1.74
CA THR A 160 6.80 13.21 -0.46
C THR A 160 5.64 14.13 -0.05
N PHE A 161 5.27 14.13 1.23
CA PHE A 161 4.18 14.99 1.74
C PHE A 161 4.63 16.42 2.09
N GLY A 162 5.93 16.58 2.32
CA GLY A 162 6.55 17.88 2.53
C GLY A 162 6.69 18.64 1.22
N GLY A 163 6.96 19.93 1.33
CA GLY A 163 7.14 20.80 0.16
C GLY A 163 7.16 22.27 0.57
N LEU A 164 7.05 23.14 -0.43
CA LEU A 164 6.93 24.57 -0.27
C LEU A 164 5.60 24.91 0.41
N LYS A 165 5.65 25.84 1.37
CA LYS A 165 4.43 26.44 1.92
C LYS A 165 3.86 27.42 0.88
N VAL A 166 2.58 27.29 0.59
CA VAL A 166 1.86 28.18 -0.33
C VAL A 166 0.61 28.76 0.32
N ASP A 167 0.17 29.93 -0.14
CA ASP A 167 -1.15 30.48 0.18
C ASP A 167 -2.27 29.86 -0.69
N ASP A 168 -3.50 30.33 -0.49
CA ASP A 168 -4.70 29.89 -1.22
C ASP A 168 -4.69 30.26 -2.72
N LYS A 169 -3.72 31.08 -3.16
CA LYS A 169 -3.46 31.44 -4.56
C LYS A 169 -2.31 30.64 -5.18
N GLY A 170 -1.67 29.78 -4.39
CA GLY A 170 -0.50 29.01 -4.82
C GLY A 170 0.81 29.80 -4.81
N SER A 171 0.85 30.99 -4.21
CA SER A 171 2.08 31.79 -4.08
C SER A 171 2.97 31.18 -3.02
N VAL A 172 4.27 31.02 -3.32
CA VAL A 172 5.24 30.47 -2.36
C VAL A 172 5.52 31.48 -1.25
N LEU A 173 5.51 31.01 0.00
CA LEU A 173 5.78 31.84 1.17
C LEU A 173 7.24 31.76 1.61
N ASP A 174 7.81 32.89 2.03
CA ASP A 174 9.09 32.94 2.73
C ASP A 174 8.97 32.48 4.19
N ASN A 175 10.10 32.45 4.91
CA ASN A 175 10.14 32.05 6.32
C ASN A 175 9.38 32.98 7.28
N ASN A 176 8.90 34.13 6.81
CA ASN A 176 8.06 35.08 7.55
C ASN A 176 6.60 35.06 7.07
N ASP A 177 6.19 34.01 6.35
CA ASP A 177 4.84 33.86 5.77
C ASP A 177 4.44 34.96 4.79
N ARG A 178 5.42 35.57 4.11
CA ARG A 178 5.17 36.56 3.06
C ARG A 178 5.28 35.92 1.69
N SER A 179 4.31 36.18 0.82
CA SER A 179 4.34 35.70 -0.56
C SER A 179 5.56 36.27 -1.30
N ILE A 180 6.31 35.39 -1.96
CA ILE A 180 7.44 35.74 -2.81
C ILE A 180 6.88 36.14 -4.17
N SER A 181 7.07 37.41 -4.54
CA SER A 181 6.49 37.97 -5.78
C SER A 181 6.92 37.16 -7.02
N GLY A 182 5.94 36.76 -7.81
CA GLY A 182 6.14 36.03 -9.06
C GLY A 182 6.49 34.54 -8.89
N LEU A 183 6.56 34.02 -7.67
CA LEU A 183 6.88 32.63 -7.40
C LEU A 183 5.63 31.86 -6.95
N PHE A 184 5.23 30.88 -7.75
CA PHE A 184 4.08 30.01 -7.51
C PHE A 184 4.50 28.54 -7.53
N ALA A 185 3.80 27.69 -6.78
CA ALA A 185 4.04 26.25 -6.75
C ALA A 185 2.72 25.46 -6.78
N ALA A 186 2.79 24.25 -7.33
CA ALA A 186 1.67 23.34 -7.44
C ALA A 186 2.14 21.88 -7.44
N GLY A 187 1.20 20.95 -7.28
CA GLY A 187 1.49 19.51 -7.29
C GLY A 187 2.30 19.07 -6.07
N GLU A 188 3.17 18.07 -6.26
CA GLU A 188 3.98 17.49 -5.18
C GLU A 188 4.97 18.50 -4.56
N LEU A 189 5.29 19.61 -5.26
CA LEU A 189 6.11 20.66 -4.67
C LEU A 189 5.41 21.41 -3.52
N VAL A 190 4.09 21.28 -3.37
CA VAL A 190 3.32 21.93 -2.31
C VAL A 190 3.28 21.04 -1.07
N GLY A 191 3.76 21.57 0.05
CA GLY A 191 3.72 20.90 1.34
C GLY A 191 2.44 21.20 2.14
N GLY A 192 2.22 20.41 3.19
CA GLY A 192 1.20 20.69 4.21
C GLY A 192 -0.20 20.16 3.90
N LEU A 193 -0.36 19.41 2.81
CA LEU A 193 -1.62 18.75 2.43
C LEU A 193 -1.82 17.42 3.15
N PHE A 194 -0.72 16.69 3.39
CA PHE A 194 -0.71 15.37 3.99
C PHE A 194 0.39 15.29 5.07
N TYR A 195 0.22 14.43 6.07
CA TYR A 195 1.18 14.30 7.18
C TYR A 195 1.43 12.83 7.53
N GLU A 196 0.42 12.13 8.03
CA GLU A 196 0.57 10.75 8.50
C GLU A 196 0.16 9.71 7.45
N ASN A 197 -0.83 10.05 6.64
CA ASN A 197 -1.41 9.21 5.59
C ASN A 197 -1.97 10.12 4.50
N TYR A 198 -2.26 9.56 3.32
CA TYR A 198 -3.08 10.21 2.31
C TYR A 198 -4.04 9.20 1.65
N PRO A 199 -5.28 9.58 1.36
CA PRO A 199 -6.17 8.75 0.57
C PRO A 199 -5.64 8.58 -0.86
N GLY A 200 -5.58 7.35 -1.35
CA GLY A 200 -5.13 7.03 -2.71
C GLY A 200 -5.86 7.88 -3.76
N GLY A 201 -5.09 8.46 -4.69
CA GLY A 201 -5.60 9.35 -5.74
C GLY A 201 -5.73 10.82 -5.34
N SER A 202 -5.72 11.18 -4.05
CA SER A 202 -5.84 12.58 -3.62
C SER A 202 -4.64 13.45 -4.05
N GLY A 203 -3.45 12.88 -4.23
CA GLY A 203 -2.30 13.59 -4.80
C GLY A 203 -2.51 14.07 -6.24
N LEU A 204 -3.18 13.27 -7.08
CA LEU A 204 -3.53 13.66 -8.45
C LEU A 204 -4.54 14.82 -8.45
N MET A 205 -5.53 14.75 -7.56
CA MET A 205 -6.51 15.82 -7.37
C MET A 205 -5.86 17.10 -6.85
N ALA A 206 -4.94 16.99 -5.90
CA ALA A 206 -4.14 18.13 -5.43
C ALA A 206 -3.36 18.76 -6.58
N GLY A 207 -2.68 17.95 -7.41
CA GLY A 207 -1.98 18.43 -8.60
C GLY A 207 -2.90 19.18 -9.58
N ALA A 208 -4.08 18.65 -9.88
CA ALA A 208 -5.03 19.31 -10.78
C ALA A 208 -5.57 20.64 -10.22
N VAL A 209 -5.96 20.65 -8.94
CA VAL A 209 -6.56 21.83 -8.31
C VAL A 209 -5.53 22.93 -8.07
N TYR A 210 -4.42 22.63 -7.40
CA TYR A 210 -3.36 23.62 -7.15
C TYR A 210 -2.66 24.02 -8.44
N GLY A 211 -2.55 23.12 -9.43
CA GLY A 211 -2.04 23.45 -10.75
C GLY A 211 -2.87 24.52 -11.45
N LYS A 212 -4.21 24.39 -11.42
CA LYS A 212 -5.11 25.41 -11.95
C LYS A 212 -4.97 26.74 -11.21
N ILE A 213 -5.03 26.71 -9.88
CA ILE A 213 -4.97 27.91 -9.03
C ILE A 213 -3.65 28.67 -9.25
N ALA A 214 -2.51 27.97 -9.12
CA ALA A 214 -1.20 28.57 -9.30
C ALA A 214 -1.03 29.11 -10.73
N GLY A 215 -1.51 28.38 -11.75
CA GLY A 215 -1.45 28.80 -13.15
C GLY A 215 -2.25 30.07 -13.43
N GLU A 216 -3.49 30.16 -12.95
CA GLU A 216 -4.36 31.34 -13.12
C GLU A 216 -3.77 32.58 -12.44
N ASN A 217 -3.21 32.43 -11.24
CA ASN A 217 -2.60 33.53 -10.50
C ASN A 217 -1.25 33.96 -11.10
N ALA A 218 -0.42 33.00 -11.54
CA ALA A 218 0.82 33.31 -12.24
C ALA A 218 0.57 34.07 -13.54
N ALA A 219 -0.45 33.68 -14.32
CA ALA A 219 -0.84 34.39 -15.53
C ALA A 219 -1.35 35.81 -15.22
N SER A 220 -2.19 35.96 -14.20
CA SER A 220 -2.69 37.27 -13.76
C SER A 220 -1.56 38.20 -13.30
N HIS A 221 -0.57 37.64 -12.59
CA HIS A 221 0.62 38.38 -12.16
C HIS A 221 1.46 38.87 -13.34
N ALA A 222 1.68 38.01 -14.34
CA ALA A 222 2.48 38.35 -15.51
C ALA A 222 1.89 39.51 -16.32
N VAL A 223 0.56 39.67 -16.35
CA VAL A 223 -0.13 40.76 -17.05
C VAL A 223 -0.41 41.99 -16.18
N GLY A 224 0.03 41.99 -14.92
CA GLY A 224 -0.13 43.13 -13.99
C GLY A 224 -1.51 43.27 -13.36
N ASN A 225 -2.31 42.19 -13.34
CA ASN A 225 -3.68 42.18 -12.80
C ASN A 225 -3.78 41.65 -11.36
N SER A 226 -2.65 41.49 -10.66
CA SER A 226 -2.56 40.88 -9.32
C SER A 226 -2.15 41.86 -8.24
#